data_AF-A0A8W8IXQ7-F1
#
_entry.id   AF-A0A8W8IXQ7-F1
#
_cell.length_a   1.000
_cell.length_b   1.000
_cell.length_c   1.000
_cell.angle_alpha   90.00
_cell.angle_beta   90.00
_cell.angle_gamma   90.00
#
_symmetry.space_group_name_H-M   'P 1'
#
loop_
_entity.id
_entity.type
_entity.pdbx_description
1 polymer ?
#
loop_
_entity_poly.entity_id
_entity_poly.type
_entity_poly.pdbx_seq_one_letter_code
_entity_poly.pdbx_strand_id
1 'polypeptide(L)'
;MEKTDRFTREWFLHQKGDWVRNLSNIPEFDIGKLKYYLTENRNKTFDKEGMRAYKSLKAYKFFEEGYVQKISSLQIDNSFLVRAEVMASMAQRVYKPYVCLSLKGDVRGGSCDCVAGKGEACSHIAALLFALDDFIAKGLKDLPEDRSSTDKLCQWNKPAKRKTEPKTIHSIRIVKQEPGKVLKGRETLASLKYDPRQQVHQVKDEESARQLIEVLGGANPTCGFMKYNKPVPNIPVDTASSLHTQEIVYTAKHFLDFDLPASIFDIKSACMFFKDSLNLDPNGIAELEMRTRGQSSSQEWHNARKYRLTASDFHKVFVRRSTTEPSKLLKYFLYNKIKPTNAMLFGLRQEKHAIEKFKSKLEAEGVCEVIVEQKGLTVDSHYTFLGASVDEVAFDSAME
;
A
#
# COMPACT_ATOMS: atom_id res chain seq x y z
N MET A 1 52.65 12.70 -7.69
CA MET A 1 51.45 12.91 -8.53
C MET A 1 50.32 13.33 -7.62
N GLU A 2 49.54 14.30 -8.03
CA GLU A 2 48.66 15.07 -7.15
C GLU A 2 47.26 14.44 -6.98
N LYS A 3 46.43 15.08 -6.15
CA LYS A 3 45.06 14.64 -5.85
C LYS A 3 44.09 15.10 -6.96
N THR A 4 42.86 14.61 -6.87
CA THR A 4 41.63 15.25 -7.41
C THR A 4 41.49 15.35 -8.92
N ASP A 5 41.61 14.23 -9.63
CA ASP A 5 40.61 13.90 -10.66
C ASP A 5 39.48 13.11 -10.01
N ARG A 6 38.34 13.77 -9.79
CA ARG A 6 37.08 13.13 -9.38
C ARG A 6 36.25 12.95 -10.63
N PHE A 7 35.76 11.74 -10.91
CA PHE A 7 35.12 11.44 -12.20
C PHE A 7 33.70 12.03 -12.25
N THR A 8 33.59 13.35 -12.42
CA THR A 8 32.30 14.05 -12.46
C THR A 8 31.53 13.74 -13.74
N ARG A 9 30.19 13.89 -13.69
CA ARG A 9 29.33 13.76 -14.88
C ARG A 9 29.74 14.74 -16.01
N GLU A 10 30.24 15.92 -15.66
CA GLU A 10 30.77 16.89 -16.62
C GLU A 10 32.08 16.40 -17.26
N TRP A 11 33.01 15.86 -16.47
CA TRP A 11 34.24 15.25 -16.99
C TRP A 11 33.94 14.17 -18.04
N PHE A 12 32.95 13.29 -17.80
CA PHE A 12 32.51 12.27 -18.77
C PHE A 12 31.82 12.84 -20.03
N LEU A 13 31.24 14.05 -19.96
CA LEU A 13 30.53 14.69 -21.07
C LEU A 13 31.43 15.60 -21.93
N HIS A 14 32.54 16.10 -21.37
CA HIS A 14 33.51 16.93 -22.09
C HIS A 14 34.52 16.13 -22.93
N GLN A 15 34.50 14.80 -22.87
CA GLN A 15 35.39 13.94 -23.67
C GLN A 15 34.99 13.98 -25.15
N LYS A 16 35.98 14.23 -26.01
CA LYS A 16 35.79 14.28 -27.47
C LYS A 16 35.92 12.90 -28.07
N GLY A 17 34.87 12.44 -28.77
CA GLY A 17 34.87 11.20 -29.53
C GLY A 17 33.49 10.56 -29.63
N ASP A 18 33.32 9.70 -30.62
CA ASP A 18 32.04 9.06 -30.91
C ASP A 18 31.77 7.84 -30.02
N TRP A 19 30.58 7.82 -29.42
CA TRP A 19 30.17 6.76 -28.50
C TRP A 19 29.58 5.58 -29.27
N VAL A 20 30.38 4.56 -29.49
CA VAL A 20 30.02 3.37 -30.28
C VAL A 20 29.16 2.41 -29.46
N ARG A 21 28.18 1.77 -30.12
CA ARG A 21 27.33 0.72 -29.55
C ARG A 21 27.95 -0.69 -29.64
N ASN A 22 29.26 -0.78 -29.52
CA ASN A 22 30.03 -2.01 -29.66
C ASN A 22 31.06 -2.08 -28.53
N LEU A 23 31.18 -3.24 -27.88
CA LEU A 23 32.05 -3.45 -26.72
C LEU A 23 33.26 -4.35 -27.02
N SER A 24 33.48 -4.72 -28.30
CA SER A 24 34.54 -5.66 -28.73
C SER A 24 35.97 -5.25 -28.34
N ASN A 25 36.20 -3.95 -28.10
CA ASN A 25 37.50 -3.41 -27.69
C ASN A 25 37.62 -3.22 -26.16
N ILE A 26 36.60 -3.58 -25.37
CA ILE A 26 36.66 -3.41 -23.91
C ILE A 26 37.72 -4.36 -23.31
N PRO A 27 38.59 -3.86 -22.42
CA PRO A 27 39.60 -4.67 -21.74
C PRO A 27 38.95 -5.66 -20.77
N GLU A 28 39.62 -6.80 -20.54
CA GLU A 28 39.15 -7.88 -19.68
C GLU A 28 38.63 -7.37 -18.33
N PHE A 29 37.34 -7.56 -18.07
CA PHE A 29 36.69 -7.17 -16.82
C PHE A 29 35.89 -8.34 -16.27
N ASP A 30 35.97 -8.52 -14.95
CA ASP A 30 35.43 -9.67 -14.24
C ASP A 30 34.76 -9.25 -12.91
N ILE A 31 33.97 -10.15 -12.35
CA ILE A 31 33.33 -9.99 -11.04
C ILE A 31 34.34 -9.72 -9.89
N GLY A 32 35.61 -10.11 -10.05
CA GLY A 32 36.71 -9.74 -9.16
C GLY A 32 37.01 -8.24 -9.19
N LYS A 33 37.29 -7.65 -10.37
CA LYS A 33 37.46 -6.19 -10.54
C LYS A 33 36.20 -5.41 -10.16
N LEU A 34 35.00 -5.94 -10.47
CA LEU A 34 33.72 -5.38 -10.02
C LEU A 34 33.66 -5.27 -8.50
N LYS A 35 33.92 -6.38 -7.79
CA LYS A 35 33.92 -6.43 -6.33
C LYS A 35 34.97 -5.49 -5.77
N TYR A 36 36.21 -5.56 -6.26
CA TYR A 36 37.32 -4.73 -5.81
C TYR A 36 36.98 -3.23 -5.92
N TYR A 37 36.40 -2.78 -7.03
CA TYR A 37 35.96 -1.38 -7.16
C TYR A 37 34.88 -0.99 -6.14
N LEU A 38 33.86 -1.84 -5.95
CA LEU A 38 32.75 -1.54 -5.05
C LEU A 38 33.13 -1.63 -3.56
N THR A 39 34.11 -2.45 -3.16
CA THR A 39 34.44 -2.70 -1.74
C THR A 39 35.83 -2.26 -1.27
N GLU A 40 36.84 -2.19 -2.15
CA GLU A 40 38.25 -2.09 -1.74
C GLU A 40 39.00 -0.90 -2.38
N ASN A 41 38.67 -0.49 -3.63
CA ASN A 41 39.31 0.63 -4.33
C ASN A 41 38.88 2.03 -3.82
N ARG A 42 38.43 2.13 -2.57
CA ARG A 42 38.07 3.40 -1.90
C ARG A 42 39.19 3.78 -0.95
N ASN A 43 39.70 5.00 -1.08
CA ASN A 43 40.85 5.48 -0.30
C ASN A 43 40.57 5.54 1.22
N LYS A 44 40.83 4.42 1.89
CA LYS A 44 41.05 4.21 3.33
C LYS A 44 39.97 4.77 4.27
N THR A 45 38.84 4.07 4.32
CA THR A 45 38.17 3.72 5.59
C THR A 45 37.24 2.54 5.36
N PHE A 46 36.70 1.94 6.44
CA PHE A 46 35.80 0.78 6.36
C PHE A 46 34.38 1.22 5.90
N ASP A 47 34.28 1.61 4.63
CA ASP A 47 33.10 2.27 4.08
C ASP A 47 31.88 1.34 4.05
N LYS A 48 30.92 1.64 4.92
CA LYS A 48 29.62 0.96 4.98
C LYS A 48 28.84 1.13 3.68
N GLU A 49 29.07 2.18 2.89
CA GLU A 49 28.38 2.42 1.62
C GLU A 49 28.93 1.56 0.49
N GLY A 50 30.25 1.45 0.30
CA GLY A 50 30.85 0.50 -0.64
C GLY A 50 30.45 -0.96 -0.36
N MET A 51 30.54 -1.39 0.91
CA MET A 51 30.05 -2.72 1.32
C MET A 51 28.53 -2.89 1.07
N ARG A 52 27.72 -1.84 1.27
CA ARG A 52 26.29 -1.84 0.89
C ARG A 52 26.08 -1.89 -0.62
N ALA A 53 26.93 -1.25 -1.42
CA ALA A 53 26.82 -1.22 -2.89
C ALA A 53 27.07 -2.60 -3.50
N TYR A 54 28.10 -3.32 -3.04
CA TYR A 54 28.33 -4.71 -3.46
C TYR A 54 27.28 -5.68 -2.91
N LYS A 55 26.90 -5.56 -1.63
CA LYS A 55 25.82 -6.39 -1.03
C LYS A 55 24.40 -5.97 -1.47
N SER A 56 24.27 -4.96 -2.33
CA SER A 56 23.00 -4.47 -2.86
C SER A 56 22.48 -5.42 -3.94
N LEU A 57 21.66 -6.37 -3.52
CA LEU A 57 20.85 -7.22 -4.42
C LEU A 57 20.04 -6.39 -5.44
N LYS A 58 19.74 -5.12 -5.13
CA LYS A 58 19.05 -4.18 -6.02
C LYS A 58 19.85 -3.86 -7.28
N ALA A 59 21.19 -3.82 -7.22
CA ALA A 59 22.03 -3.58 -8.39
C ALA A 59 22.00 -4.77 -9.36
N TYR A 60 22.22 -5.98 -8.84
CA TYR A 60 22.14 -7.21 -9.64
C TYR A 60 20.74 -7.43 -10.23
N LYS A 61 19.68 -7.15 -9.46
CA LYS A 61 18.30 -7.19 -9.96
C LYS A 61 18.03 -6.21 -11.09
N PHE A 62 18.58 -4.99 -11.06
CA PHE A 62 18.41 -4.04 -12.17
C PHE A 62 19.07 -4.54 -13.46
N PHE A 63 20.17 -5.29 -13.34
CA PHE A 63 20.75 -6.02 -14.46
C PHE A 63 19.84 -7.19 -14.90
N GLU A 64 19.53 -8.14 -14.02
CA GLU A 64 18.79 -9.38 -14.35
C GLU A 64 17.34 -9.13 -14.82
N GLU A 65 16.66 -8.12 -14.27
CA GLU A 65 15.30 -7.71 -14.66
C GLU A 65 15.29 -6.79 -15.91
N GLY A 66 16.45 -6.54 -16.55
CA GLY A 66 16.55 -5.85 -17.86
C GLY A 66 16.40 -4.32 -17.82
N TYR A 67 16.69 -3.68 -16.67
CA TYR A 67 16.62 -2.22 -16.52
C TYR A 67 17.82 -1.49 -17.14
N VAL A 68 18.95 -2.18 -17.38
CA VAL A 68 20.16 -1.65 -18.03
C VAL A 68 20.02 -1.76 -19.55
N GLN A 69 20.08 -0.63 -20.26
CA GLN A 69 19.85 -0.53 -21.70
C GLN A 69 20.83 0.46 -22.36
N LYS A 70 20.91 0.44 -23.70
CA LYS A 70 21.74 1.37 -24.51
C LYS A 70 23.18 1.53 -24.03
N ILE A 71 23.82 0.41 -23.69
CA ILE A 71 25.24 0.42 -23.35
C ILE A 71 26.02 0.94 -24.57
N SER A 72 26.98 1.82 -24.33
CA SER A 72 27.88 2.37 -25.35
C SER A 72 29.22 2.72 -24.72
N SER A 73 30.29 2.65 -25.50
CA SER A 73 31.65 2.92 -25.04
C SER A 73 32.41 3.88 -25.96
N LEU A 74 33.41 4.52 -25.39
CA LEU A 74 34.35 5.43 -26.04
C LEU A 74 35.76 5.06 -25.57
N GLN A 75 36.66 4.80 -26.52
CA GLN A 75 38.08 4.60 -26.24
C GLN A 75 38.81 5.95 -26.23
N ILE A 76 39.67 6.16 -25.24
CA ILE A 76 40.58 7.30 -25.09
C ILE A 76 41.97 6.74 -24.82
N ASP A 77 43.03 7.43 -25.23
CA ASP A 77 44.45 7.02 -25.28
C ASP A 77 44.89 5.98 -24.23
N ASN A 78 44.53 6.18 -22.96
CA ASN A 78 44.91 5.31 -21.83
C ASN A 78 43.72 4.86 -20.95
N SER A 79 42.47 4.93 -21.44
CA SER A 79 41.26 4.53 -20.70
C SER A 79 40.04 4.27 -21.59
N PHE A 80 39.19 3.32 -21.19
CA PHE A 80 37.90 3.06 -21.83
C PHE A 80 36.77 3.62 -20.99
N LEU A 81 35.88 4.40 -21.60
CA LEU A 81 34.68 4.91 -20.95
C LEU A 81 33.48 4.08 -21.38
N VAL A 82 32.60 3.75 -20.44
CA VAL A 82 31.33 3.06 -20.69
C VAL A 82 30.20 3.87 -20.09
N ARG A 83 29.07 3.97 -20.80
CA ARG A 83 27.82 4.55 -20.29
C ARG A 83 26.63 3.66 -20.64
N ALA A 84 25.53 3.83 -19.92
CA ALA A 84 24.27 3.18 -20.21
C ALA A 84 23.07 4.05 -19.82
N GLU A 85 21.88 3.59 -20.15
CA GLU A 85 20.60 4.10 -19.66
C GLU A 85 19.98 3.05 -18.73
N VAL A 86 19.78 3.40 -17.45
CA VAL A 86 19.24 2.49 -16.42
C VAL A 86 17.91 3.03 -15.92
N MET A 87 16.83 2.30 -16.16
CA MET A 87 15.48 2.68 -15.74
C MET A 87 15.30 2.63 -14.21
N ALA A 88 14.42 3.47 -13.66
CA ALA A 88 14.05 3.45 -12.25
C ALA A 88 12.93 2.44 -11.95
N SER A 89 13.07 1.63 -10.90
CA SER A 89 12.13 0.53 -10.59
C SER A 89 10.71 0.93 -10.17
N MET A 90 10.45 2.22 -9.93
CA MET A 90 9.16 2.74 -9.44
C MET A 90 8.70 4.02 -10.17
N ALA A 91 9.43 4.49 -11.19
CA ALA A 91 9.19 5.79 -11.81
C ALA A 91 9.59 5.79 -13.29
N GLN A 92 8.93 6.61 -14.10
CA GLN A 92 9.28 6.85 -15.51
C GLN A 92 10.50 7.79 -15.63
N ARG A 93 11.62 7.39 -15.01
CA ARG A 93 12.91 8.10 -15.08
C ARG A 93 14.00 7.13 -15.51
N VAL A 94 14.84 7.60 -16.43
CA VAL A 94 16.08 6.95 -16.83
C VAL A 94 17.25 7.66 -16.13
N TYR A 95 18.10 6.90 -15.47
CA TYR A 95 19.39 7.35 -14.95
C TYR A 95 20.49 7.01 -15.97
N LYS A 96 21.55 7.82 -16.01
CA LYS A 96 22.70 7.63 -16.90
C LYS A 96 23.97 7.41 -16.10
N PRO A 97 24.30 6.16 -15.73
CA PRO A 97 25.61 5.82 -15.18
C PRO A 97 26.71 5.89 -16.25
N TYR A 98 27.89 6.28 -15.80
CA TYR A 98 29.16 6.32 -16.54
C TYR A 98 30.24 5.63 -15.70
N VAL A 99 31.18 4.96 -16.36
CA VAL A 99 32.28 4.18 -15.78
C VAL A 99 33.55 4.47 -16.58
N CYS A 100 34.68 4.62 -15.89
CA CYS A 100 36.02 4.71 -16.48
C CYS A 100 36.85 3.47 -16.13
N LEU A 101 37.34 2.75 -17.14
CA LEU A 101 38.19 1.57 -17.04
C LEU A 101 39.63 1.90 -17.45
N SER A 102 40.61 1.27 -16.79
CA SER A 102 42.01 1.22 -17.24
C SER A 102 42.14 0.32 -18.48
N LEU A 103 43.27 0.39 -19.20
CA LEU A 103 43.60 -0.58 -20.27
C LEU A 103 43.70 -2.04 -19.78
N LYS A 104 43.72 -2.28 -18.46
CA LYS A 104 43.70 -3.62 -17.82
C LYS A 104 42.32 -3.99 -17.27
N GLY A 105 41.30 -3.17 -17.51
CA GLY A 105 39.93 -3.36 -17.02
C GLY A 105 39.69 -2.89 -15.57
N ASP A 106 40.67 -2.26 -14.91
CA ASP A 106 40.46 -1.77 -13.54
C ASP A 106 39.54 -0.54 -13.55
N VAL A 107 38.46 -0.56 -12.75
CA VAL A 107 37.58 0.60 -12.65
C VAL A 107 38.28 1.73 -11.89
N ARG A 108 38.53 2.84 -12.58
CA ARG A 108 39.16 4.06 -12.03
C ARG A 108 38.15 4.97 -11.32
N GLY A 109 36.90 4.97 -11.77
CA GLY A 109 35.84 5.80 -11.19
C GLY A 109 34.54 5.73 -11.98
N GLY A 110 33.50 6.39 -11.49
CA GLY A 110 32.17 6.35 -12.10
C GLY A 110 31.25 7.47 -11.63
N SER A 111 30.23 7.79 -12.43
CA SER A 111 29.29 8.89 -12.16
C SER A 111 27.86 8.53 -12.54
N CYS A 112 26.88 9.13 -11.89
CA CYS A 112 25.46 8.96 -12.22
C CYS A 112 24.66 10.19 -11.78
N ASP A 113 23.57 10.50 -12.48
CA ASP A 113 22.65 11.62 -12.19
C ASP A 113 21.66 11.34 -11.03
N CYS A 114 21.71 10.15 -10.43
CA CYS A 114 20.99 9.86 -9.18
C CYS A 114 21.71 10.47 -7.96
N VAL A 115 21.01 10.66 -6.84
CA VAL A 115 21.55 11.32 -5.63
C VAL A 115 22.84 10.64 -5.12
N ALA A 116 22.85 9.31 -5.05
CA ALA A 116 24.03 8.52 -4.66
C ALA A 116 25.13 8.46 -5.74
N GLY A 117 24.88 8.97 -6.95
CA GLY A 117 25.83 8.96 -8.07
C GLY A 117 27.03 9.87 -7.85
N LYS A 118 26.90 10.91 -7.02
CA LYS A 118 28.03 11.73 -6.53
C LYS A 118 29.04 10.94 -5.68
N GLY A 119 28.64 9.75 -5.19
CA GLY A 119 29.48 8.84 -4.42
C GLY A 119 30.06 7.70 -5.24
N GLU A 120 30.00 7.74 -6.58
CA GLU A 120 30.60 6.82 -7.57
C GLU A 120 30.21 5.33 -7.54
N ALA A 121 29.63 4.80 -6.45
CA ALA A 121 29.16 3.40 -6.33
C ALA A 121 27.65 3.29 -6.09
N CYS A 122 26.85 4.05 -6.85
CA CYS A 122 25.40 3.89 -6.79
C CYS A 122 24.94 2.56 -7.41
N SER A 123 23.73 2.12 -7.07
CA SER A 123 23.15 0.87 -7.61
C SER A 123 23.04 0.81 -9.13
N HIS A 124 23.00 1.96 -9.83
CA HIS A 124 22.96 2.00 -11.30
C HIS A 124 24.35 1.81 -11.92
N ILE A 125 25.40 2.30 -11.27
CA ILE A 125 26.80 2.06 -11.67
C ILE A 125 27.15 0.59 -11.44
N ALA A 126 26.79 0.04 -10.27
CA ALA A 126 26.95 -1.39 -9.99
C ALA A 126 26.15 -2.28 -10.97
N ALA A 127 24.93 -1.88 -11.38
CA ALA A 127 24.17 -2.60 -12.40
C ALA A 127 24.82 -2.57 -13.80
N LEU A 128 25.44 -1.45 -14.19
CA LEU A 128 26.23 -1.35 -15.41
C LEU A 128 27.48 -2.25 -15.36
N LEU A 129 28.17 -2.31 -14.21
CA LEU A 129 29.30 -3.21 -14.03
C LEU A 129 28.87 -4.69 -14.12
N PHE A 130 27.74 -5.10 -13.54
CA PHE A 130 27.22 -6.46 -13.71
C PHE A 130 26.85 -6.77 -15.17
N ALA A 131 26.34 -5.79 -15.92
CA ALA A 131 26.05 -5.96 -17.35
C ALA A 131 27.33 -6.11 -18.20
N LEU A 132 28.45 -5.50 -17.79
CA LEU A 132 29.75 -5.67 -18.46
C LEU A 132 30.37 -7.05 -18.17
N ASP A 133 30.37 -7.48 -16.91
CA ASP A 133 30.82 -8.82 -16.48
C ASP A 133 30.08 -9.94 -17.24
N ASP A 134 28.75 -9.88 -17.27
CA ASP A 134 27.91 -10.86 -17.98
C ASP A 134 28.11 -10.84 -19.51
N PHE A 135 28.32 -9.67 -20.11
CA PHE A 135 28.54 -9.54 -21.55
C PHE A 135 29.89 -10.15 -21.98
N ILE A 136 30.94 -9.85 -21.22
CA ILE A 136 32.30 -10.38 -21.45
C ILE A 136 32.35 -11.89 -21.17
N ALA A 137 31.74 -12.35 -20.08
CA ALA A 137 31.67 -13.77 -19.73
C ALA A 137 30.89 -14.61 -20.76
N LYS A 138 29.99 -14.00 -21.54
CA LYS A 138 29.29 -14.63 -22.67
C LYS A 138 30.04 -14.55 -24.01
N GLY A 139 31.18 -13.88 -24.07
CA GLY A 139 31.98 -13.72 -25.29
C GLY A 139 31.26 -12.95 -26.40
N LEU A 140 30.26 -12.14 -26.06
CA LEU A 140 29.53 -11.33 -27.02
C LEU A 140 30.44 -10.19 -27.53
N LYS A 141 30.31 -9.85 -28.81
CA LYS A 141 31.09 -8.76 -29.45
C LYS A 141 30.19 -7.56 -29.73
N ASP A 142 29.05 -7.84 -30.36
CA ASP A 142 27.99 -6.87 -30.61
C ASP A 142 26.94 -6.90 -29.49
N LEU A 143 26.45 -5.72 -29.13
CA LEU A 143 25.32 -5.59 -28.21
C LEU A 143 24.02 -6.04 -28.92
N PRO A 144 23.09 -6.72 -28.21
CA PRO A 144 21.78 -7.03 -28.76
C PRO A 144 21.09 -5.77 -29.30
N GLU A 145 20.56 -5.86 -30.51
CA GLU A 145 19.93 -4.71 -31.19
C GLU A 145 18.80 -4.10 -30.36
N ASP A 146 18.77 -2.76 -30.28
CA ASP A 146 17.57 -2.01 -29.88
C ASP A 146 16.51 -2.12 -31.00
N ARG A 147 15.91 -3.31 -31.16
CA ARG A 147 14.77 -3.50 -32.08
C ARG A 147 13.73 -2.43 -31.78
N SER A 148 13.39 -1.63 -32.78
CA SER A 148 12.50 -0.49 -32.61
C SER A 148 11.10 -0.95 -32.21
N SER A 149 10.25 -0.02 -31.76
CA SER A 149 8.83 -0.34 -31.51
C SER A 149 8.06 -0.69 -32.79
N THR A 150 8.65 -0.44 -33.97
CA THR A 150 8.14 -0.82 -35.29
C THR A 150 8.62 -2.21 -35.75
N ASP A 151 9.83 -2.63 -35.39
CA ASP A 151 10.33 -4.01 -35.63
C ASP A 151 9.66 -5.04 -34.69
N LYS A 152 8.87 -4.56 -33.73
CA LYS A 152 8.10 -5.35 -32.78
C LYS A 152 6.62 -5.32 -33.19
N LEU A 153 6.06 -6.49 -33.51
CA LEU A 153 4.64 -6.71 -33.81
C LEU A 153 3.72 -5.76 -33.02
N CYS A 154 3.03 -4.87 -33.75
CA CYS A 154 2.40 -3.64 -33.26
C CYS A 154 1.89 -3.70 -31.81
N GLN A 155 2.38 -2.75 -30.98
CA GLN A 155 2.12 -2.73 -29.55
C GLN A 155 0.97 -1.80 -29.14
N TRP A 156 0.63 -0.78 -29.94
CA TRP A 156 -0.41 0.21 -29.59
C TRP A 156 -1.79 -0.43 -29.35
N ASN A 157 -2.16 -1.43 -30.16
CA ASN A 157 -3.42 -2.17 -30.02
C ASN A 157 -3.32 -3.43 -29.13
N LYS A 158 -2.25 -3.57 -28.33
CA LYS A 158 -2.16 -4.60 -27.28
C LYS A 158 -2.53 -3.97 -25.93
N PRO A 159 -3.77 -4.12 -25.42
CA PRO A 159 -4.11 -3.66 -24.07
C PRO A 159 -3.15 -4.30 -23.07
N ALA A 160 -2.70 -3.51 -22.09
CA ALA A 160 -1.57 -3.83 -21.22
C ALA A 160 -1.76 -5.17 -20.46
N LYS A 161 -1.23 -6.25 -21.04
CA LYS A 161 -1.35 -7.61 -20.51
C LYS A 161 -0.56 -7.77 -19.21
N ARG A 162 -1.22 -7.47 -18.08
CA ARG A 162 -0.95 -8.11 -16.78
C ARG A 162 -1.30 -9.61 -16.86
N LYS A 163 -0.64 -10.36 -17.75
CA LYS A 163 -0.76 -11.82 -17.88
C LYS A 163 0.33 -12.57 -17.11
N THR A 164 0.43 -12.24 -15.82
CA THR A 164 0.44 -13.35 -14.86
C THR A 164 -0.99 -13.85 -14.78
N GLU A 165 -1.30 -14.95 -15.49
CA GLU A 165 -2.54 -15.70 -15.21
C GLU A 165 -2.62 -15.99 -13.70
N PRO A 166 -3.79 -15.92 -13.07
CA PRO A 166 -3.94 -16.08 -11.62
C PRO A 166 -3.60 -17.52 -11.20
N LYS A 167 -2.32 -17.73 -10.93
CA LYS A 167 -1.75 -19.00 -10.47
C LYS A 167 -2.13 -19.24 -9.02
N THR A 168 -2.60 -20.46 -8.72
CA THR A 168 -2.81 -20.88 -7.33
C THR A 168 -1.47 -20.87 -6.59
N ILE A 169 -1.47 -20.67 -5.26
CA ILE A 169 -0.24 -20.52 -4.47
C ILE A 169 0.75 -21.69 -4.66
N HIS A 170 0.24 -22.90 -4.92
CA HIS A 170 0.99 -24.11 -5.26
C HIS A 170 1.88 -23.97 -6.52
N SER A 171 1.52 -23.07 -7.43
CA SER A 171 2.15 -22.86 -8.74
C SER A 171 2.95 -21.55 -8.83
N ILE A 172 3.06 -20.80 -7.73
CA ILE A 172 3.89 -19.60 -7.61
C ILE A 172 5.24 -19.99 -6.99
N ARG A 173 6.31 -20.03 -7.81
CA ARG A 173 7.68 -20.19 -7.32
C ARG A 173 8.23 -18.85 -6.86
N ILE A 174 8.38 -18.66 -5.55
CA ILE A 174 9.04 -17.49 -4.98
C ILE A 174 10.55 -17.77 -4.92
N VAL A 175 11.32 -17.06 -5.75
CA VAL A 175 12.78 -17.17 -5.82
C VAL A 175 13.45 -15.88 -5.33
N LYS A 176 14.66 -16.00 -4.77
CA LYS A 176 15.51 -14.87 -4.43
C LYS A 176 16.73 -14.90 -5.34
N GLN A 177 16.85 -13.90 -6.20
CA GLN A 177 17.97 -13.69 -7.10
C GLN A 177 19.19 -13.20 -6.30
N GLU A 178 20.33 -13.88 -6.43
CA GLU A 178 21.62 -13.53 -5.85
C GLU A 178 22.75 -13.92 -6.83
N PRO A 179 23.78 -13.07 -7.04
CA PRO A 179 24.88 -13.37 -7.97
C PRO A 179 25.57 -14.70 -7.64
N GLY A 180 25.93 -15.47 -8.68
CA GLY A 180 26.71 -16.70 -8.55
C GLY A 180 26.02 -17.87 -7.84
N LYS A 181 24.71 -17.78 -7.54
CA LYS A 181 23.94 -18.87 -6.91
C LYS A 181 22.89 -19.42 -7.86
N VAL A 182 22.90 -20.74 -8.03
CA VAL A 182 21.80 -21.47 -8.66
C VAL A 182 20.49 -21.12 -7.94
N LEU A 183 19.43 -20.81 -8.69
CA LEU A 183 18.11 -20.43 -8.19
C LEU A 183 17.43 -21.61 -7.45
N LYS A 184 17.85 -21.85 -6.21
CA LYS A 184 17.15 -22.71 -5.24
C LYS A 184 15.83 -22.04 -4.87
N GLY A 185 14.81 -22.27 -5.69
CA GLY A 185 13.44 -21.86 -5.39
C GLY A 185 13.02 -22.48 -4.07
N ARG A 186 12.48 -21.67 -3.16
CA ARG A 186 11.95 -22.20 -1.91
C ARG A 186 10.65 -22.93 -2.24
N GLU A 187 10.64 -24.25 -2.10
CA GLU A 187 9.42 -25.04 -2.30
C GLU A 187 8.42 -24.73 -1.20
N THR A 188 7.54 -23.76 -1.48
CA THR A 188 6.39 -23.36 -0.66
C THR A 188 5.41 -24.50 -0.41
N LEU A 189 5.53 -25.60 -1.15
CA LEU A 189 4.69 -26.79 -1.08
C LEU A 189 4.94 -27.65 0.17
N ALA A 190 6.16 -27.66 0.70
CA ALA A 190 6.53 -28.56 1.80
C ALA A 190 5.71 -28.31 3.09
N SER A 191 5.33 -27.05 3.37
CA SER A 191 4.49 -26.69 4.51
C SER A 191 2.99 -26.58 4.17
N LEU A 192 2.56 -26.97 2.97
CA LEU A 192 1.16 -26.90 2.53
C LEU A 192 0.49 -28.28 2.37
N LYS A 193 1.29 -29.36 2.25
CA LYS A 193 0.79 -30.75 2.38
C LYS A 193 0.79 -31.28 3.82
N TYR A 194 1.37 -30.53 4.76
CA TYR A 194 1.40 -30.89 6.17
C TYR A 194 0.06 -30.49 6.83
N ASP A 195 -0.82 -31.46 7.02
CA ASP A 195 -1.98 -31.31 7.91
C ASP A 195 -1.52 -31.53 9.36
N PRO A 196 -1.57 -30.52 10.24
CA PRO A 196 -1.13 -30.66 11.63
C PRO A 196 -2.09 -31.47 12.50
N ARG A 197 -3.26 -31.88 11.99
CA ARG A 197 -4.23 -32.69 12.73
C ARG A 197 -3.76 -34.15 12.80
N GLN A 198 -3.98 -34.79 13.95
CA GLN A 198 -3.77 -36.25 14.09
C GLN A 198 -4.60 -37.02 13.05
N GLN A 199 -4.09 -38.15 12.54
CA GLN A 199 -4.69 -38.90 11.43
C GLN A 199 -6.17 -39.25 11.63
N VAL A 200 -6.58 -39.56 12.86
CA VAL A 200 -7.97 -39.86 13.24
C VAL A 200 -8.93 -38.70 12.92
N HIS A 201 -8.44 -37.46 12.89
CA HIS A 201 -9.21 -36.25 12.57
C HIS A 201 -8.94 -35.71 11.16
N GLN A 202 -8.24 -36.45 10.29
CA GLN A 202 -7.99 -36.01 8.90
C GLN A 202 -9.16 -36.33 7.96
N VAL A 203 -10.00 -37.30 8.31
CA VAL A 203 -11.29 -37.57 7.64
C VAL A 203 -12.21 -36.35 7.75
N LYS A 204 -12.98 -36.06 6.69
CA LYS A 204 -13.97 -34.98 6.70
C LYS A 204 -15.33 -35.52 7.12
N ASP A 205 -15.80 -35.08 8.28
CA ASP A 205 -17.22 -35.12 8.63
C ASP A 205 -17.91 -33.90 7.99
N GLU A 206 -18.84 -34.14 7.06
CA GLU A 206 -19.63 -33.06 6.44
C GLU A 206 -20.82 -32.62 7.29
N GLU A 207 -21.30 -33.44 8.21
CA GLU A 207 -22.49 -33.19 9.02
C GLU A 207 -22.15 -32.28 10.21
N SER A 208 -21.06 -32.59 10.93
CA SER A 208 -20.45 -31.63 11.87
C SER A 208 -20.05 -30.33 11.18
N ALA A 209 -19.63 -30.37 9.89
CA ALA A 209 -19.30 -29.17 9.15
C ALA A 209 -20.54 -28.34 8.76
N ARG A 210 -21.68 -28.98 8.42
CA ARG A 210 -22.96 -28.29 8.20
C ARG A 210 -23.48 -27.67 9.49
N GLN A 211 -23.53 -28.41 10.59
CA GLN A 211 -23.90 -27.86 11.90
C GLN A 211 -22.97 -26.70 12.31
N LEU A 212 -21.66 -26.81 12.09
CA LEU A 212 -20.74 -25.71 12.38
C LEU A 212 -20.99 -24.47 11.50
N ILE A 213 -21.34 -24.65 10.22
CA ILE A 213 -21.72 -23.53 9.34
C ILE A 213 -23.04 -22.88 9.79
N GLU A 214 -24.01 -23.68 10.23
CA GLU A 214 -25.31 -23.21 10.70
C GLU A 214 -25.19 -22.48 12.04
N VAL A 215 -24.47 -23.05 13.02
CA VAL A 215 -24.18 -22.42 14.32
C VAL A 215 -23.34 -21.15 14.16
N LEU A 216 -22.31 -21.14 13.30
CA LEU A 216 -21.56 -19.91 13.00
C LEU A 216 -22.39 -18.90 12.20
N GLY A 217 -23.32 -19.37 11.37
CA GLY A 217 -24.27 -18.54 10.63
C GLY A 217 -25.27 -17.84 11.54
N GLY A 218 -25.81 -18.54 12.54
CA GLY A 218 -26.66 -17.96 13.58
C GLY A 218 -25.89 -17.04 14.53
N ALA A 219 -24.68 -17.43 14.95
CA ALA A 219 -23.89 -16.66 15.91
C ALA A 219 -23.22 -15.41 15.31
N ASN A 220 -22.76 -15.46 14.04
CA ASN A 220 -22.21 -14.29 13.34
C ASN A 220 -22.28 -14.47 11.80
N PRO A 221 -23.45 -14.17 11.17
CA PRO A 221 -23.67 -14.40 9.74
C PRO A 221 -22.76 -13.57 8.82
N THR A 222 -22.15 -12.51 9.35
CA THR A 222 -21.31 -11.58 8.60
C THR A 222 -19.82 -11.73 8.86
N CYS A 223 -19.42 -12.78 9.58
CA CYS A 223 -18.02 -13.12 9.78
C CYS A 223 -17.32 -13.44 8.44
N GLY A 224 -16.00 -13.24 8.38
CA GLY A 224 -15.21 -13.44 7.15
C GLY A 224 -15.14 -14.87 6.59
N PHE A 225 -15.83 -15.84 7.19
CA PHE A 225 -15.96 -17.22 6.69
C PHE A 225 -17.24 -17.38 5.86
N MET A 226 -18.40 -16.98 6.41
CA MET A 226 -19.67 -16.89 5.69
C MET A 226 -19.57 -16.04 4.41
N LYS A 227 -18.63 -15.10 4.37
CA LYS A 227 -18.30 -14.27 3.20
C LYS A 227 -17.95 -15.06 1.92
N TYR A 228 -17.57 -16.34 2.02
CA TYR A 228 -17.34 -17.24 0.89
C TYR A 228 -18.41 -18.35 0.76
N ASN A 229 -19.15 -18.64 1.83
CA ASN A 229 -20.23 -19.63 1.89
C ASN A 229 -21.61 -18.93 2.04
N LYS A 230 -21.84 -17.84 1.31
CA LYS A 230 -23.03 -16.99 1.45
C LYS A 230 -24.30 -17.63 0.86
N PRO A 231 -25.41 -17.68 1.60
CA PRO A 231 -26.75 -17.54 1.02
C PRO A 231 -26.87 -16.16 0.33
N VAL A 232 -27.61 -16.08 -0.79
CA VAL A 232 -27.57 -14.94 -1.73
C VAL A 232 -28.32 -13.70 -1.19
N PRO A 233 -27.69 -12.50 -1.12
CA PRO A 233 -28.34 -11.26 -0.69
C PRO A 233 -28.23 -10.07 -1.68
N ASN A 234 -29.19 -9.14 -1.64
CA ASN A 234 -29.17 -7.86 -2.38
C ASN A 234 -28.64 -6.66 -1.53
N ILE A 235 -28.59 -5.44 -2.10
CA ILE A 235 -27.73 -4.27 -1.76
C ILE A 235 -28.45 -2.91 -2.04
N PRO A 236 -27.89 -1.66 -1.92
CA PRO A 236 -26.61 -1.11 -1.32
C PRO A 236 -26.89 -0.06 -0.16
N VAL A 237 -26.29 1.13 0.16
CA VAL A 237 -25.20 2.09 -0.32
C VAL A 237 -24.70 3.07 0.83
N ASP A 238 -23.59 3.83 0.64
CA ASP A 238 -23.31 5.25 1.08
C ASP A 238 -23.19 5.73 2.58
N THR A 239 -23.17 7.04 2.99
CA THR A 239 -22.14 8.15 2.81
C THR A 239 -22.35 9.43 3.73
N ALA A 240 -21.37 10.37 3.80
CA ALA A 240 -21.31 11.76 4.40
C ALA A 240 -21.14 11.91 5.96
N SER A 241 -20.70 13.03 6.60
CA SER A 241 -20.03 14.33 6.26
C SER A 241 -19.11 14.87 7.43
N SER A 242 -18.85 16.19 7.63
CA SER A 242 -18.00 16.72 8.78
C SER A 242 -17.96 18.26 9.06
N LEU A 243 -18.03 18.76 10.33
CA LEU A 243 -17.47 20.07 10.81
C LEU A 243 -17.48 20.44 12.34
N HIS A 244 -17.24 19.53 13.29
CA HIS A 244 -16.54 19.82 14.57
C HIS A 244 -15.28 18.99 14.49
N THR A 245 -14.13 19.61 14.68
CA THR A 245 -12.88 18.90 15.00
C THR A 245 -12.00 19.75 15.92
N GLN A 246 -12.42 20.97 16.29
CA GLN A 246 -11.57 21.91 17.04
C GLN A 246 -11.48 21.57 18.54
N GLU A 247 -12.60 21.42 19.25
CA GLU A 247 -12.59 21.12 20.70
C GLU A 247 -11.89 19.78 21.02
N ILE A 248 -12.19 18.74 20.24
CA ILE A 248 -11.59 17.40 20.44
C ILE A 248 -10.15 17.30 19.90
N VAL A 249 -9.69 18.21 19.04
CA VAL A 249 -8.25 18.35 18.74
C VAL A 249 -7.52 19.10 19.85
N TYR A 250 -8.18 19.99 20.59
CA TYR A 250 -7.54 20.72 21.68
C TYR A 250 -7.13 19.78 22.83
N THR A 251 -8.02 18.88 23.26
CA THR A 251 -7.70 17.83 24.23
C THR A 251 -6.64 16.87 23.69
N ALA A 252 -6.79 16.35 22.47
CA ALA A 252 -5.82 15.43 21.87
C ALA A 252 -4.41 16.04 21.70
N LYS A 253 -4.30 17.35 21.49
CA LYS A 253 -3.00 18.04 21.37
C LYS A 253 -2.26 18.09 22.71
N HIS A 254 -2.98 18.37 23.80
CA HIS A 254 -2.38 18.43 25.15
C HIS A 254 -1.81 17.08 25.63
N PHE A 255 -2.28 15.95 25.07
CA PHE A 255 -1.74 14.60 25.29
C PHE A 255 -0.68 14.18 24.25
N LEU A 256 -0.20 15.09 23.41
CA LEU A 256 0.94 14.86 22.51
C LEU A 256 2.23 15.57 22.96
N ASP A 257 2.14 16.43 23.99
CA ASP A 257 3.29 17.04 24.67
C ASP A 257 3.95 16.07 25.68
N PHE A 258 3.97 14.77 25.38
CA PHE A 258 4.86 13.82 26.05
C PHE A 258 6.27 13.94 25.47
N ASP A 259 7.29 13.99 26.34
CA ASP A 259 8.68 13.81 25.93
C ASP A 259 8.83 12.49 25.16
N LEU A 260 9.19 12.58 23.88
CA LEU A 260 9.14 11.44 22.97
C LEU A 260 10.28 10.44 23.26
N PRO A 261 10.01 9.12 23.31
CA PRO A 261 8.73 8.46 23.01
C PRO A 261 7.88 8.15 24.26
N ALA A 262 6.59 8.51 24.21
CA ALA A 262 5.59 8.08 25.19
C ALA A 262 5.50 6.55 25.31
N SER A 263 5.25 6.03 26.51
CA SER A 263 5.21 4.59 26.77
C SER A 263 3.88 3.94 26.38
N ILE A 264 3.86 2.61 26.34
CA ILE A 264 2.63 1.82 26.12
C ILE A 264 1.61 2.05 27.26
N PHE A 265 2.06 2.44 28.45
CA PHE A 265 1.17 2.81 29.56
C PHE A 265 0.49 4.16 29.28
N ASP A 266 1.27 5.18 28.93
CA ASP A 266 0.78 6.53 28.64
C ASP A 266 -0.26 6.54 27.51
N ILE A 267 0.02 5.79 26.44
CA ILE A 267 -0.89 5.62 25.30
C ILE A 267 -2.22 4.97 25.74
N LYS A 268 -2.18 3.96 26.62
CA LYS A 268 -3.41 3.34 27.16
C LYS A 268 -4.20 4.31 28.04
N SER A 269 -3.51 5.03 28.92
CA SER A 269 -4.13 6.02 29.82
C SER A 269 -4.80 7.14 29.03
N ALA A 270 -4.15 7.66 27.99
CA ALA A 270 -4.75 8.65 27.07
C ALA A 270 -5.97 8.09 26.33
N CYS A 271 -5.94 6.83 25.86
CA CYS A 271 -7.11 6.19 25.24
C CYS A 271 -8.28 5.98 26.22
N MET A 272 -8.00 5.67 27.49
CA MET A 272 -9.03 5.55 28.54
C MET A 272 -9.65 6.91 28.84
N PHE A 273 -8.83 7.93 29.12
CA PHE A 273 -9.30 9.30 29.34
C PHE A 273 -10.14 9.83 28.16
N PHE A 274 -9.71 9.58 26.92
CA PHE A 274 -10.50 9.95 25.74
C PHE A 274 -11.85 9.24 25.68
N LYS A 275 -11.91 7.92 25.93
CA LYS A 275 -13.18 7.19 26.02
C LYS A 275 -14.10 7.81 27.07
N ASP A 276 -13.56 8.11 28.25
CA ASP A 276 -14.36 8.59 29.36
C ASP A 276 -14.82 10.05 29.18
N SER A 277 -14.09 10.85 28.39
CA SER A 277 -14.53 12.17 27.91
C SER A 277 -15.69 12.17 26.91
N LEU A 278 -16.09 10.99 26.39
CA LEU A 278 -17.30 10.83 25.56
C LEU A 278 -18.56 10.56 26.38
N ASN A 279 -18.43 10.38 27.70
CA ASN A 279 -19.55 10.17 28.60
C ASN A 279 -20.42 11.43 28.69
N LEU A 280 -21.73 11.20 28.64
CA LEU A 280 -22.77 12.20 28.79
C LEU A 280 -23.76 11.67 29.84
N ASP A 281 -24.33 12.56 30.63
CA ASP A 281 -25.45 12.25 31.50
C ASP A 281 -26.77 12.21 30.69
N PRO A 282 -27.89 11.76 31.27
CA PRO A 282 -29.18 11.71 30.56
C PRO A 282 -29.62 13.06 29.98
N ASN A 283 -29.32 14.18 30.64
CA ASN A 283 -29.67 15.51 30.13
C ASN A 283 -28.79 15.89 28.94
N GLY A 284 -27.47 15.67 29.03
CA GLY A 284 -26.53 15.88 27.93
C GLY A 284 -26.84 15.01 26.69
N ILE A 285 -27.39 13.81 26.88
CA ILE A 285 -27.90 12.97 25.79
C ILE A 285 -29.14 13.60 25.14
N ALA A 286 -30.11 14.08 25.92
CA ALA A 286 -31.30 14.76 25.40
C ALA A 286 -30.96 16.09 24.67
N GLU A 287 -30.07 16.90 25.23
CA GLU A 287 -29.58 18.10 24.56
C GLU A 287 -28.81 17.79 23.27
N LEU A 288 -28.09 16.68 23.22
CA LEU A 288 -27.36 16.25 22.02
C LEU A 288 -28.34 15.79 20.93
N GLU A 289 -29.38 15.05 21.30
CA GLU A 289 -30.47 14.68 20.40
C GLU A 289 -31.10 15.94 19.78
N MET A 290 -31.61 16.85 20.62
CA MET A 290 -32.29 18.09 20.18
C MET A 290 -31.40 18.94 19.26
N ARG A 291 -30.13 19.19 19.64
CA ARG A 291 -29.19 19.97 18.82
C ARG A 291 -28.82 19.32 17.49
N THR A 292 -29.08 18.03 17.31
CA THR A 292 -28.67 17.26 16.13
C THR A 292 -29.83 16.73 15.30
N ARG A 293 -31.08 17.16 15.56
CA ARG A 293 -32.29 16.82 14.77
C ARG A 293 -32.19 17.18 13.29
N GLY A 294 -31.37 18.15 12.91
CA GLY A 294 -31.07 18.46 11.50
C GLY A 294 -30.29 17.36 10.75
N GLN A 295 -29.90 16.28 11.43
CA GLN A 295 -29.19 15.11 10.91
C GLN A 295 -28.05 15.47 9.92
N SER A 296 -28.14 15.03 8.67
CA SER A 296 -27.10 15.26 7.65
C SER A 296 -26.88 16.73 7.29
N SER A 297 -27.80 17.63 7.65
CA SER A 297 -27.67 19.09 7.51
C SER A 297 -27.19 19.80 8.78
N SER A 298 -27.49 19.26 9.96
CA SER A 298 -26.86 19.69 11.22
C SER A 298 -25.38 19.40 11.14
N GLN A 299 -24.56 20.34 11.60
CA GLN A 299 -23.13 20.16 11.48
C GLN A 299 -22.60 19.36 12.65
N GLU A 300 -23.05 19.70 13.84
CA GLU A 300 -22.89 19.09 15.17
C GLU A 300 -23.04 17.56 15.08
N TRP A 301 -24.09 17.11 14.39
CA TRP A 301 -24.43 15.70 14.14
C TRP A 301 -23.28 14.90 13.55
N HIS A 302 -22.58 15.41 12.53
CA HIS A 302 -21.47 14.69 11.87
C HIS A 302 -20.32 14.37 12.82
N ASN A 303 -20.23 15.04 13.96
CA ASN A 303 -19.03 15.08 14.79
C ASN A 303 -19.25 14.39 16.12
N ALA A 304 -20.43 14.60 16.71
CA ALA A 304 -20.95 13.70 17.71
C ALA A 304 -20.93 12.24 17.19
N ARG A 305 -21.12 12.05 15.87
CA ARG A 305 -20.89 10.80 15.14
C ARG A 305 -19.41 10.46 14.88
N LYS A 306 -18.56 11.41 14.46
CA LYS A 306 -17.13 11.18 14.13
C LYS A 306 -16.34 10.44 15.23
N TYR A 307 -16.67 10.69 16.50
CA TYR A 307 -15.97 10.10 17.64
C TYR A 307 -16.74 8.95 18.32
N ARG A 308 -17.88 8.52 17.74
CA ARG A 308 -18.74 7.44 18.26
C ARG A 308 -18.90 6.33 17.21
N LEU A 309 -19.19 5.12 17.67
CA LEU A 309 -19.54 4.00 16.80
C LEU A 309 -21.02 4.10 16.45
N THR A 310 -21.29 4.70 15.28
CA THR A 310 -22.66 4.89 14.79
C THR A 310 -23.25 3.60 14.23
N ALA A 311 -24.57 3.40 14.29
CA ALA A 311 -25.24 2.19 13.79
C ALA A 311 -24.80 1.75 12.37
N SER A 312 -24.65 2.71 11.43
CA SER A 312 -24.18 2.50 10.05
C SER A 312 -22.72 2.01 9.91
N ASP A 313 -21.92 2.15 10.96
CA ASP A 313 -20.50 1.81 11.01
C ASP A 313 -20.16 0.75 12.09
N PHE A 314 -21.01 0.58 13.10
CA PHE A 314 -20.88 -0.40 14.18
C PHE A 314 -20.68 -1.81 13.62
N HIS A 315 -21.43 -2.16 12.57
CA HIS A 315 -21.27 -3.43 11.86
C HIS A 315 -19.82 -3.66 11.38
N LYS A 316 -19.13 -2.63 10.90
CA LYS A 316 -17.75 -2.70 10.37
C LYS A 316 -16.73 -2.92 11.49
N VAL A 317 -17.06 -2.53 12.73
CA VAL A 317 -16.30 -2.89 13.94
C VAL A 317 -16.61 -4.32 14.37
N PHE A 318 -17.89 -4.67 14.48
CA PHE A 318 -18.37 -5.98 14.93
C PHE A 318 -17.82 -7.15 14.09
N VAL A 319 -17.68 -6.97 12.77
CA VAL A 319 -17.10 -7.99 11.88
C VAL A 319 -15.56 -7.97 11.80
N ARG A 320 -14.87 -7.04 12.49
CA ARG A 320 -13.40 -6.98 12.47
C ARG A 320 -12.82 -8.07 13.39
N ARG A 321 -12.22 -9.10 12.77
CA ARG A 321 -11.42 -10.11 13.49
C ARG A 321 -10.30 -9.42 14.30
N SER A 322 -10.10 -9.84 15.55
CA SER A 322 -9.06 -9.31 16.45
C SER A 322 -7.66 -9.31 15.85
N THR A 323 -7.33 -10.33 15.06
CA THR A 323 -6.07 -10.50 14.31
C THR A 323 -5.89 -9.58 13.11
N THR A 324 -6.91 -8.80 12.73
CA THR A 324 -6.85 -7.87 11.60
C THR A 324 -6.45 -6.48 12.08
N GLU A 325 -5.26 -6.03 11.66
CA GLU A 325 -4.68 -4.73 11.95
C GLU A 325 -5.70 -3.58 11.76
N PRO A 326 -5.96 -2.74 12.78
CA PRO A 326 -7.09 -1.81 12.78
C PRO A 326 -6.90 -0.53 11.96
N SER A 327 -5.68 -0.15 11.57
CA SER A 327 -5.40 1.17 10.97
C SER A 327 -6.17 1.44 9.68
N LYS A 328 -6.56 0.41 8.92
CA LYS A 328 -7.45 0.58 7.75
C LYS A 328 -8.87 1.02 8.15
N LEU A 329 -9.40 0.49 9.25
CA LEU A 329 -10.72 0.85 9.77
C LEU A 329 -10.69 2.19 10.51
N LEU A 330 -9.65 2.44 11.33
CA LEU A 330 -9.42 3.73 11.97
C LEU A 330 -9.25 4.84 10.92
N LYS A 331 -8.50 4.58 9.83
CA LYS A 331 -8.36 5.55 8.73
C LYS A 331 -9.68 5.82 8.01
N TYR A 332 -10.55 4.82 7.91
CA TYR A 332 -11.90 4.99 7.38
C TYR A 332 -12.74 5.90 8.32
N PHE A 333 -12.81 5.64 9.62
CA PHE A 333 -13.62 6.48 10.52
C PHE A 333 -13.08 7.92 10.68
N LEU A 334 -11.77 8.10 10.82
CA LEU A 334 -11.19 9.39 11.19
C LEU A 334 -10.99 10.38 10.02
N TYR A 335 -10.85 9.88 8.78
CA TYR A 335 -10.43 10.69 7.63
C TYR A 335 -11.25 10.48 6.34
N ASN A 336 -12.27 9.61 6.30
CA ASN A 336 -13.03 9.37 5.08
C ASN A 336 -14.02 10.52 4.80
N LYS A 337 -13.68 11.38 3.84
CA LYS A 337 -14.62 12.35 3.25
C LYS A 337 -15.48 11.67 2.19
N ILE A 338 -16.50 10.95 2.65
CA ILE A 338 -17.49 10.29 1.79
C ILE A 338 -18.31 11.34 1.04
N LYS A 339 -18.43 11.20 -0.29
CA LYS A 339 -18.98 12.22 -1.20
C LYS A 339 -20.40 11.85 -1.65
N PRO A 340 -21.39 12.75 -1.56
CA PRO A 340 -22.79 12.44 -1.87
C PRO A 340 -22.95 11.94 -3.31
N THR A 341 -23.71 10.84 -3.48
CA THR A 341 -23.99 10.24 -4.79
C THR A 341 -25.40 10.62 -5.27
N ASN A 342 -25.64 10.52 -6.58
CA ASN A 342 -26.96 10.82 -7.15
C ASN A 342 -28.08 9.92 -6.58
N ALA A 343 -27.75 8.70 -6.15
CA ALA A 343 -28.69 7.78 -5.52
C ALA A 343 -29.11 8.26 -4.12
N MET A 344 -28.15 8.70 -3.29
CA MET A 344 -28.48 9.33 -1.99
C MET A 344 -29.30 10.60 -2.16
N LEU A 345 -28.88 11.48 -3.07
CA LEU A 345 -29.55 12.76 -3.30
C LEU A 345 -30.98 12.54 -3.81
N PHE A 346 -31.26 11.39 -4.44
CA PHE A 346 -32.61 10.94 -4.76
C PHE A 346 -33.35 10.44 -3.51
N GLY A 347 -32.74 9.60 -2.66
CA GLY A 347 -33.29 9.15 -1.37
C GLY A 347 -33.76 10.31 -0.49
N LEU A 348 -32.87 11.28 -0.25
CA LEU A 348 -33.12 12.51 0.53
C LEU A 348 -34.25 13.41 -0.04
N ARG A 349 -34.68 13.19 -1.29
CA ARG A 349 -35.84 13.86 -1.90
C ARG A 349 -37.11 13.00 -1.86
N GLN A 350 -36.99 11.69 -1.67
CA GLN A 350 -38.11 10.76 -1.62
C GLN A 350 -38.56 10.43 -0.19
N GLU A 351 -37.73 10.64 0.83
CA GLU A 351 -38.08 10.44 2.24
C GLU A 351 -39.43 11.07 2.60
N LYS A 352 -39.66 12.35 2.28
CA LYS A 352 -40.95 13.05 2.50
C LYS A 352 -42.15 12.31 1.86
N HIS A 353 -42.02 11.93 0.60
CA HIS A 353 -43.05 11.19 -0.14
C HIS A 353 -43.26 9.75 0.39
N ALA A 354 -42.26 9.17 1.07
CA ALA A 354 -42.39 7.88 1.74
C ALA A 354 -43.13 8.02 3.08
N ILE A 355 -42.86 9.09 3.85
CA ILE A 355 -43.55 9.41 5.11
C ILE A 355 -45.03 9.71 4.86
N GLU A 356 -45.35 10.51 3.83
CA GLU A 356 -46.72 10.76 3.38
C GLU A 356 -47.46 9.45 3.05
N LYS A 357 -46.85 8.56 2.27
CA LYS A 357 -47.42 7.25 1.93
C LYS A 357 -47.53 6.29 3.13
N PHE A 358 -46.63 6.40 4.10
CA PHE A 358 -46.68 5.62 5.33
C PHE A 358 -47.89 6.01 6.18
N LYS A 359 -48.12 7.33 6.37
CA LYS A 359 -49.32 7.85 7.04
C LYS A 359 -50.60 7.40 6.35
N SER A 360 -50.74 7.65 5.03
CA SER A 360 -51.95 7.24 4.30
C SER A 360 -52.16 5.73 4.19
N LYS A 361 -51.13 4.90 4.43
CA LYS A 361 -51.30 3.46 4.57
C LYS A 361 -51.86 3.09 5.95
N LEU A 362 -51.34 3.69 7.03
CA LEU A 362 -51.82 3.44 8.39
C LEU A 362 -53.25 3.97 8.60
N GLU A 363 -53.57 5.14 8.03
CA GLU A 363 -54.93 5.69 7.97
C GLU A 363 -55.89 4.71 7.27
N ALA A 364 -55.47 4.11 6.15
CA ALA A 364 -56.26 3.10 5.42
C ALA A 364 -56.33 1.73 6.13
N GLU A 365 -55.41 1.44 7.05
CA GLU A 365 -55.42 0.25 7.92
C GLU A 365 -56.14 0.50 9.26
N GLY A 366 -56.69 1.70 9.46
CA GLY A 366 -57.58 2.05 10.58
C GLY A 366 -56.90 2.74 11.77
N VAL A 367 -55.63 3.14 11.66
CA VAL A 367 -54.91 3.90 12.68
C VAL A 367 -55.11 5.40 12.42
N CYS A 368 -55.85 6.07 13.30
CA CYS A 368 -56.05 7.51 13.24
C CYS A 368 -54.84 8.28 13.82
N GLU A 369 -54.62 9.52 13.37
CA GLU A 369 -53.72 10.49 14.01
C GLU A 369 -52.25 10.08 14.23
N VAL A 370 -51.63 9.40 13.26
CA VAL A 370 -50.20 9.04 13.32
C VAL A 370 -49.29 10.29 13.27
N ILE A 371 -48.80 10.71 14.43
CA ILE A 371 -47.75 11.72 14.58
C ILE A 371 -46.43 11.09 14.16
N VAL A 372 -45.59 11.85 13.43
CA VAL A 372 -44.25 11.38 13.04
C VAL A 372 -43.25 12.52 13.24
N GLU A 373 -42.19 12.25 13.98
CA GLU A 373 -41.16 13.22 14.39
C GLU A 373 -39.76 12.89 13.88
N GLN A 374 -38.99 13.94 13.56
CA GLN A 374 -37.56 13.82 13.23
C GLN A 374 -36.70 13.83 14.50
N LYS A 375 -35.81 12.84 14.60
CA LYS A 375 -34.95 12.61 15.77
C LYS A 375 -33.47 12.75 15.41
N GLY A 376 -32.69 13.32 16.31
CA GLY A 376 -31.25 13.54 16.13
C GLY A 376 -30.38 12.31 16.39
N LEU A 377 -29.13 12.54 16.79
CA LEU A 377 -28.25 11.49 17.28
C LEU A 377 -28.66 11.09 18.71
N THR A 378 -29.34 9.96 18.82
CA THR A 378 -29.55 9.27 20.10
C THR A 378 -28.24 8.56 20.50
N VAL A 379 -27.83 8.70 21.76
CA VAL A 379 -26.63 8.08 22.34
C VAL A 379 -27.05 7.12 23.46
N ASP A 380 -26.34 6.00 23.60
CA ASP A 380 -26.65 5.02 24.64
C ASP A 380 -26.21 5.53 26.03
N SER A 381 -27.06 5.34 27.05
CA SER A 381 -26.85 5.87 28.41
C SER A 381 -25.81 5.11 29.24
N HIS A 382 -25.48 3.86 28.86
CA HIS A 382 -24.47 3.04 29.52
C HIS A 382 -23.17 2.96 28.71
N TYR A 383 -23.30 3.04 27.37
CA TYR A 383 -22.22 2.94 26.40
C TYR A 383 -22.20 4.16 25.49
N THR A 384 -21.95 5.32 26.09
CA THR A 384 -21.93 6.67 25.50
C THR A 384 -21.03 6.86 24.25
N PHE A 385 -20.16 5.90 23.96
CA PHE A 385 -19.37 5.82 22.72
C PHE A 385 -20.14 5.19 21.54
N LEU A 386 -21.37 4.70 21.76
CA LEU A 386 -22.31 4.23 20.74
C LEU A 386 -23.32 5.34 20.40
N GLY A 387 -23.85 5.31 19.17
CA GLY A 387 -24.95 6.20 18.81
C GLY A 387 -25.73 5.73 17.59
N ALA A 388 -26.96 6.21 17.47
CA ALA A 388 -27.83 5.95 16.34
C ALA A 388 -28.59 7.23 15.95
N SER A 389 -28.89 7.35 14.67
CA SER A 389 -29.95 8.24 14.20
C SER A 389 -30.96 7.32 13.55
N VAL A 390 -32.21 7.42 14.01
CA VAL A 390 -33.36 6.81 13.33
C VAL A 390 -33.83 7.80 12.27
N ASP A 391 -34.47 7.30 11.22
CA ASP A 391 -34.91 8.14 10.11
C ASP A 391 -35.99 9.11 10.60
N GLU A 392 -37.14 8.58 11.04
CA GLU A 392 -38.17 9.28 11.82
C GLU A 392 -38.78 8.31 12.87
N VAL A 393 -39.51 8.84 13.86
CA VAL A 393 -40.26 8.05 14.86
C VAL A 393 -41.75 8.33 14.70
N ALA A 394 -42.55 7.28 14.52
CA ALA A 394 -44.00 7.36 14.51
C ALA A 394 -44.57 7.08 15.91
N PHE A 395 -45.59 7.86 16.28
CA PHE A 395 -46.37 7.73 17.51
C PHE A 395 -47.85 7.62 17.16
N ASP A 396 -48.57 6.78 17.91
CA ASP A 396 -50.03 6.62 17.83
C ASP A 396 -50.64 7.44 18.98
N SER A 397 -51.41 8.49 18.66
CA SER A 397 -52.01 9.37 19.68
C SER A 397 -53.11 8.68 20.50
N ALA A 398 -53.58 7.50 20.08
CA ALA A 398 -54.55 6.70 20.82
C ALA A 398 -53.91 5.72 21.85
N MET A 399 -52.58 5.80 22.07
CA MET A 399 -51.84 4.95 22.99
C MET A 399 -51.01 5.69 24.07
N GLU A 400 -51.24 7.00 24.26
CA GLU A 400 -50.84 7.74 25.49
C GLU A 400 -51.98 7.78 26.53
#